data_AF-A0A0S3U6J9-F1
#
_entry.id   AF-A0A0S3U6J9-F1
#
_cell.length_a   1.000
_cell.length_b   1.000
_cell.length_c   1.000
_cell.angle_alpha   90.00
_cell.angle_beta   90.00
_cell.angle_gamma   90.00
#
_symmetry.space_group_name_H-M   'P 1'
#
loop_
_entity.id
_entity.type
_entity.pdbx_description
1 polymer ?
#
loop_
_entity_poly.entity_id
_entity_poly.type
_entity_poly.pdbx_seq_one_letter_code
_entity_poly.pdbx_strand_id
1 'polypeptide(L)' 'MTEQQKLSSKINNGVKSAISQALERHHKLGEAIAIWRDGQVVVIPADQIPLIQSEQKHD' A
#
# COMPACT_ATOMS: atom_id res chain seq x y z
N MET A 1 -3.04 -18.02 19.77
CA MET A 1 -3.42 -16.80 19.02
C MET A 1 -4.74 -16.31 19.57
N THR A 2 -4.76 -15.12 20.16
CA THR A 2 -5.97 -14.52 20.75
C THR A 2 -6.88 -13.96 19.64
N GLU A 3 -8.19 -13.83 19.89
CA GLU A 3 -9.16 -13.30 18.90
C GLU A 3 -8.80 -11.89 18.41
N GLN A 4 -8.22 -11.06 19.27
CA GLN A 4 -7.72 -9.72 18.90
C GLN A 4 -6.63 -9.76 17.82
N GLN A 5 -5.71 -10.74 17.88
CA GLN A 5 -4.65 -10.90 16.88
C GLN A 5 -5.19 -11.33 15.51
N LYS A 6 -6.29 -12.12 15.49
CA LYS A 6 -6.94 -12.54 14.24
C LYS A 6 -7.72 -11.39 13.59
N LEU A 7 -8.39 -10.56 14.39
CA LEU A 7 -9.12 -9.40 13.90
C LEU A 7 -8.19 -8.33 13.33
N SER A 8 -7.12 -7.99 14.05
CA SER A 8 -6.10 -7.04 13.57
C SER A 8 -5.45 -7.52 12.26
N SER A 9 -5.20 -8.83 12.13
CA SER A 9 -4.61 -9.42 10.93
C SER A 9 -5.53 -9.32 9.70
N LYS A 10 -6.84 -9.54 9.87
CA LYS A 10 -7.81 -9.38 8.77
C LYS A 10 -7.93 -7.93 8.31
N ILE A 11 -7.94 -6.98 9.25
CA ILE A 11 -7.96 -5.54 8.94
C ILE A 11 -6.69 -5.15 8.17
N ASN A 12 -5.52 -5.62 8.61
CA ASN A 12 -4.26 -5.34 7.96
C ASN A 12 -4.22 -5.81 6.49
N ASN A 13 -4.82 -6.95 6.17
CA ASN A 13 -4.83 -7.47 4.80
C ASN A 13 -5.71 -6.63 3.86
N GLY A 14 -6.88 -6.19 4.33
CA GLY A 14 -7.76 -5.30 3.57
C GLY A 14 -7.10 -3.95 3.30
N VAL A 15 -6.46 -3.38 4.32
CA VAL A 15 -5.72 -2.10 4.20
C VAL A 15 -4.55 -2.23 3.22
N LYS A 16 -3.74 -3.30 3.32
CA LYS A 16 -2.65 -3.54 2.37
C LYS A 16 -3.14 -3.67 0.94
N SER A 17 -4.23 -4.42 0.71
CA SER A 17 -4.81 -4.59 -0.62
C SER A 17 -5.28 -3.26 -1.22
N ALA A 18 -5.96 -2.42 -0.44
CA ALA A 18 -6.41 -1.11 -0.89
C ALA A 18 -5.23 -0.18 -1.24
N ILE A 19 -4.18 -0.19 -0.41
CA ILE A 19 -2.95 0.59 -0.66
C ILE A 19 -2.26 0.11 -1.93
N SER A 20 -2.09 -1.20 -2.12
CA SER A 20 -1.48 -1.76 -3.33
C SER A 20 -2.24 -1.36 -4.60
N GLN A 21 -3.57 -1.44 -4.59
CA GLN A 21 -4.41 -1.04 -5.73
C GLN A 21 -4.29 0.45 -6.04
N ALA A 22 -4.26 1.31 -5.01
CA ALA A 22 -4.10 2.74 -5.18
C ALA A 22 -2.74 3.08 -5.80
N LEU A 23 -1.66 2.47 -5.29
CA LEU A 23 -0.30 2.68 -5.81
C LEU A 23 -0.17 2.22 -7.26
N GLU A 24 -0.73 1.06 -7.61
CA GLU A 24 -0.73 0.57 -8.99
C GLU A 24 -1.49 1.51 -9.93
N ARG A 25 -2.64 2.03 -9.51
CA ARG A 25 -3.41 3.01 -10.28
C ARG A 25 -2.62 4.28 -10.52
N HIS A 26 -2.04 4.87 -9.47
CA HIS A 26 -1.27 6.11 -9.59
C HIS A 26 -0.03 5.92 -10.50
N HIS A 27 0.69 4.81 -10.34
CA HIS A 27 1.80 4.46 -11.22
C HIS A 27 1.35 4.34 -12.69
N LYS A 28 0.25 3.63 -12.98
CA LYS A 28 -0.29 3.48 -14.35
C LYS A 28 -0.76 4.80 -14.97
N LEU A 29 -1.29 5.72 -14.15
CA LEU A 29 -1.81 7.01 -14.61
C LEU A 29 -0.73 8.10 -14.67
N GLY A 30 0.50 7.84 -14.21
CA GLY A 30 1.54 8.86 -14.13
C GLY A 30 1.29 9.89 -13.02
N GLU A 31 0.47 9.54 -12.02
CA GLU A 31 0.12 10.41 -10.91
C GLU A 31 1.11 10.24 -9.75
N ALA A 32 1.59 11.36 -9.21
CA ALA A 32 2.43 11.35 -8.02
C ALA A 32 1.59 11.11 -6.75
N ILE A 33 2.23 10.57 -5.71
CA ILE A 33 1.64 10.42 -4.38
C ILE A 33 2.37 11.31 -3.37
N ALA A 34 1.68 11.78 -2.35
CA ALA A 34 2.28 12.48 -1.23
C ALA A 34 2.22 11.60 0.02
N ILE A 35 3.35 11.45 0.70
CA ILE A 35 3.46 10.73 1.97
C ILE A 35 3.99 11.64 3.07
N TRP A 36 3.63 11.36 4.31
CA TRP A 36 4.30 11.96 5.46
C TRP A 36 5.50 11.10 5.85
N ARG A 37 6.70 11.68 5.85
CA ARG A 37 7.95 11.01 6.22
C ARG A 37 8.83 11.99 6.98
N ASP A 38 9.39 11.57 8.10
CA ASP A 38 10.36 12.35 8.88
C ASP A 38 9.88 13.77 9.25
N GLY A 39 8.59 13.92 9.54
CA GLY A 39 8.02 15.21 9.94
C GLY A 39 7.71 16.17 8.79
N GLN A 40 7.79 15.71 7.54
CA GLN A 40 7.50 16.51 6.36
C GLN A 40 6.70 15.75 5.30
N VAL A 41 6.05 16.51 4.41
CA VAL A 41 5.40 15.94 3.22
C VAL A 41 6.48 15.66 2.16
N VAL A 42 6.56 14.42 1.71
CA VAL A 42 7.42 13.98 0.61
C VAL A 42 6.54 13.55 -0.55
N VAL A 43 6.75 14.14 -1.72
CA VAL A 43 6.06 13.76 -2.95
C VAL A 43 6.91 12.73 -3.69
N ILE A 44 6.30 11.59 -4.01
CA ILE A 44 6.91 10.50 -4.78
C ILE A 44 6.31 10.55 -6.19
N PRO A 45 7.12 10.88 -7.21
CA PRO A 45 6.72 10.80 -8.61
C PRO A 45 6.28 9.40 -9.04
N ALA A 46 5.42 9.31 -10.05
CA ALA A 46 4.81 8.04 -10.48
C ALA A 46 5.83 6.96 -10.86
N ASP A 47 6.93 7.35 -11.50
CA ASP A 47 8.04 6.49 -11.91
C ASP A 47 8.88 5.94 -10.73
N GLN A 48 8.74 6.55 -9.56
CA GLN A 48 9.40 6.14 -8.33
C GLN A 48 8.47 5.40 -7.37
N ILE A 49 7.19 5.23 -7.73
CA ILE A 49 6.27 4.41 -6.96
C ILE A 49 6.73 2.95 -7.12
N PRO A 50 7.12 2.26 -6.02
CA PRO A 50 7.51 0.87 -6.12
C PRO A 50 6.31 0.05 -6.58
N LEU A 51 6.50 -0.72 -7.65
CA LEU A 51 5.56 -1.76 -8.06
C LEU A 51 5.57 -2.85 -6.99
N ILE A 52 4.73 -2.68 -5.97
CA ILE A 52 4.50 -3.72 -4.99
C ILE A 52 3.76 -4.82 -5.74
N GLN A 53 4.50 -5.85 -6.19
CA GLN A 53 3.88 -7.09 -6.63
C GLN A 53 3.02 -7.53 -5.46
N SER A 54 1.70 -7.50 -5.64
CA SER A 54 0.81 -8.17 -4.73
C SER A 54 1.30 -9.61 -4.68
N GLU A 55 1.93 -10.02 -3.57
CA GLU A 55 2.10 -11.43 -3.27
C GLU A 55 0.69 -12.01 -3.09
N GLN A 56 0.00 -12.25 -4.21
CA GLN A 56 -1.07 -13.21 -4.28
C GLN A 56 -0.41 -14.59 -4.25
N LYS A 57 0.07 -15.00 -3.07
CA LYS A 57 0.14 -16.42 -2.76
C LYS A 57 -1.30 -16.90 -2.58
N HIS A 58 -1.87 -17.41 -3.67
CA HIS A 58 -2.90 -18.45 -3.60
C HIS A 58 -2.16 -19.78 -3.42
N ASP A 59 -2.31 -20.38 -2.24
CA ASP A 59 -2.33 -21.83 -1.99
C ASP A 59 -3.04 -22.05 -0.64
#